data_AF-A0AAN0JRP7-F1
#
_entry.id   AF-A0AAN0JRP7-F1
#
_cell.length_a   1.000
_cell.length_b   1.000
_cell.length_c   1.000
_cell.angle_alpha   90.00
_cell.angle_beta   90.00
_cell.angle_gamma   90.00
#
_symmetry.space_group_name_H-M   'P 1'
#
loop_
_entity.id
_entity.type
_entity.pdbx_description
1 polymer ?
#
loop_
_entity_poly.entity_id
_entity_poly.type
_entity_poly.pdbx_seq_one_letter_code
_entity_poly.pdbx_strand_id
1 'polypeptide(L)'
;MRLRYKKGVYPDTVYLDHQVIDTSMGMYVEPLKGPEKKKHDRQSQVYVIRWHPSQCSVDPIEEIILDNRYDPKDFIGKLSELSGVPAKYIYRTGSRLFPVEISCLDIENKLEWYSVTSGRYPLGLYGDGHVTYYKYY
;
A
#
# COMPACT_ATOMS: atom_id res chain seq x y z
N MET A 1 -2.33 -18.29 -4.02
CA MET A 1 -2.06 -17.88 -2.62
C MET A 1 -0.61 -17.46 -2.54
N ARG A 2 -0.24 -16.62 -1.57
CA ARG A 2 1.16 -16.25 -1.30
C ARG A 2 1.49 -16.41 0.18
N LEU A 3 2.78 -16.57 0.46
CA LEU A 3 3.31 -16.60 1.81
C LEU A 3 3.89 -15.25 2.19
N ARG A 4 3.65 -14.86 3.46
CA ARG A 4 4.22 -13.65 4.03
C ARG A 4 4.88 -13.89 5.36
N TYR A 5 5.96 -13.16 5.58
CA TYR A 5 6.57 -13.08 6.88
C TYR A 5 5.62 -12.40 7.88
N LYS A 6 5.48 -12.98 9.08
CA LYS A 6 4.76 -12.36 10.19
C LYS A 6 5.74 -11.55 11.03
N LYS A 7 5.63 -10.23 10.95
CA LYS A 7 6.39 -9.33 11.82
C LYS A 7 5.48 -8.85 12.95
N GLY A 8 5.67 -9.43 14.13
CA GLY A 8 4.77 -9.19 15.27
C GLY A 8 3.35 -9.67 14.96
N VAL A 9 2.41 -8.74 14.76
CA VAL A 9 0.99 -9.03 14.48
C VAL A 9 0.58 -8.72 13.04
N TYR A 10 1.51 -8.31 12.18
CA TYR A 10 1.19 -7.81 10.85
C TYR A 10 1.94 -8.56 9.74
N PRO A 11 1.31 -8.71 8.56
CA PRO A 11 1.96 -9.24 7.37
C PRO A 11 3.03 -8.26 6.88
N ASP A 12 4.20 -8.79 6.55
CA ASP A 12 5.34 -8.06 6.00
C ASP A 12 5.71 -8.68 4.64
N THR A 13 6.99 -8.94 4.44
CA THR A 13 7.64 -9.38 3.20
C THR A 13 6.91 -10.53 2.55
N VAL A 14 6.62 -10.37 1.24
CA VAL A 14 6.09 -11.44 0.38
C VAL A 14 7.23 -12.35 -0.04
N TYR A 15 7.09 -13.66 0.22
CA TYR A 15 8.00 -14.69 -0.26
C TYR A 15 7.70 -15.06 -1.71
N LEU A 16 8.73 -15.11 -2.54
CA LEU A 16 8.67 -15.62 -3.90
C LEU A 16 8.79 -17.14 -3.90
N ASP A 17 8.23 -17.81 -4.90
CA ASP A 17 8.13 -19.28 -4.96
C ASP A 17 9.47 -20.02 -4.85
N HIS A 18 10.56 -19.39 -5.29
CA HIS A 18 11.91 -19.98 -5.26
C HIS A 18 12.66 -19.75 -3.94
N GLN A 19 12.11 -18.96 -3.02
CA GLN A 19 12.79 -18.61 -1.77
C GLN A 19 12.63 -19.71 -0.73
N VAL A 20 13.73 -20.02 -0.03
CA VAL A 20 13.71 -20.90 1.14
C VAL A 20 13.13 -20.14 2.32
N ILE A 21 12.18 -20.77 3.01
CA ILE A 21 11.50 -20.20 4.17
C ILE A 21 12.16 -20.67 5.46
N ASP A 22 12.27 -19.77 6.44
CA ASP A 22 12.61 -20.14 7.81
C ASP A 22 11.33 -20.55 8.54
N THR A 23 11.16 -21.86 8.74
CA THR A 23 9.97 -22.43 9.38
C THR A 23 9.92 -22.20 10.89
N SER A 24 10.96 -21.64 11.50
CA SER A 24 10.93 -21.23 12.91
C SER A 24 10.10 -19.96 13.13
N MET A 25 9.80 -19.23 12.05
CA MET A 25 9.05 -17.97 12.09
C MET A 25 7.56 -18.17 11.79
N GLY A 26 6.73 -17.32 12.39
CA GLY A 26 5.32 -17.25 12.03
C GLY A 26 5.14 -16.76 10.58
N MET A 27 4.10 -17.26 9.91
CA MET A 27 3.77 -16.87 8.55
C MET A 27 2.28 -16.58 8.40
N TYR A 28 1.94 -15.71 7.45
CA TYR A 28 0.58 -15.54 6.96
C TYR A 28 0.44 -16.18 5.58
N VAL A 29 -0.69 -16.84 5.36
CA VAL A 29 -1.12 -17.29 4.04
C VAL A 29 -2.18 -16.32 3.54
N GLU A 30 -1.91 -15.65 2.42
CA GLU A 30 -2.85 -14.74 1.81
C GLU A 30 -3.44 -15.34 0.52
N PRO A 31 -4.76 -15.51 0.44
CA PRO A 31 -5.43 -15.85 -0.81
C PRO A 31 -5.26 -14.71 -1.82
N LEU A 32 -4.85 -15.04 -3.05
CA LEU A 32 -4.72 -14.05 -4.12
C LEU A 32 -6.03 -13.99 -4.91
N LYS A 33 -6.46 -12.78 -5.29
CA LYS A 33 -7.58 -12.57 -6.22
C LYS A 33 -7.27 -13.02 -7.67
N GLY A 34 -5.98 -13.22 -7.99
CA GLY A 34 -5.48 -13.61 -9.31
C GLY A 34 -4.02 -14.10 -9.25
N PRO A 35 -3.29 -14.13 -10.37
CA PRO A 35 -1.86 -14.45 -10.39
C PRO A 35 -1.04 -13.48 -9.52
N GLU A 36 0.07 -13.97 -8.96
CA GLU A 36 0.99 -13.13 -8.19
C GLU A 36 1.57 -12.03 -9.09
N LYS A 37 1.53 -10.79 -8.61
CA LYS A 37 1.98 -9.61 -9.35
C LYS A 37 3.45 -9.28 -9.05
N LYS A 38 3.94 -9.61 -7.85
CA LYS A 38 5.33 -9.41 -7.44
C LYS A 38 6.24 -10.41 -8.14
N LYS A 39 7.26 -9.91 -8.83
CA LYS A 39 8.17 -10.72 -9.66
C LYS A 39 9.54 -10.94 -9.03
N HIS A 40 10.02 -9.98 -8.24
CA HIS A 40 11.33 -10.06 -7.59
C HIS A 40 11.34 -9.33 -6.24
N ASP A 41 12.40 -9.55 -5.46
CA ASP A 41 12.56 -9.08 -4.08
C ASP A 41 12.68 -7.55 -3.96
N ARG A 42 13.22 -6.87 -4.98
CA ARG A 42 13.32 -5.41 -5.00
C ARG A 42 11.98 -4.69 -5.16
N GLN A 43 10.95 -5.39 -5.63
CA GLN A 43 9.61 -4.83 -5.70
C GLN A 43 8.97 -4.78 -4.31
N SER A 44 8.06 -3.84 -4.12
CA SER A 44 7.26 -3.78 -2.89
C SER A 44 5.77 -3.78 -3.21
N GLN A 45 5.06 -4.65 -2.53
CA GLN A 45 3.62 -4.79 -2.60
C GLN A 45 2.99 -3.87 -1.56
N VAL A 46 2.14 -2.95 -2.00
CA VAL A 46 1.45 -2.00 -1.11
C VAL A 46 -0.05 -2.11 -1.32
N TYR A 47 -0.78 -2.02 -0.22
CA TYR A 47 -2.22 -1.89 -0.23
C TYR A 47 -2.63 -0.42 -0.30
N VAL A 48 -3.62 -0.14 -1.13
CA VAL A 48 -4.17 1.20 -1.29
C VAL A 48 -5.67 1.18 -1.11
N ILE A 49 -6.19 2.23 -0.47
CA ILE A 49 -7.60 2.41 -0.21
C ILE A 49 -8.00 3.80 -0.69
N ARG A 50 -8.95 3.87 -1.62
CA ARG A 50 -9.49 5.17 -2.05
C ARG A 50 -10.46 5.67 -1.01
N TRP A 51 -10.27 6.90 -0.55
CA TRP A 51 -11.18 7.63 0.31
C TRP A 51 -12.07 8.56 -0.54
N HIS A 52 -13.37 8.54 -0.26
CA HIS A 52 -14.38 9.40 -0.88
C HIS A 52 -14.94 10.37 0.17
N PRO A 53 -14.33 11.57 0.35
CA PRO A 53 -14.75 12.51 1.38
C PRO A 53 -16.24 12.87 1.31
N SER A 54 -16.79 13.04 0.11
CA SER A 54 -18.20 13.42 -0.10
C SER A 54 -19.21 12.34 0.28
N GLN A 55 -18.79 11.07 0.27
CA GLN A 55 -19.63 9.91 0.59
C GLN A 55 -19.35 9.36 1.99
N CYS A 56 -18.34 9.89 2.67
CA CYS A 56 -17.81 9.34 3.92
C CYS A 56 -17.53 7.83 3.84
N SER A 57 -17.00 7.37 2.70
CA SER A 57 -16.81 5.96 2.39
C SER A 57 -15.44 5.67 1.78
N VAL A 58 -15.03 4.40 1.83
CA VAL A 58 -13.80 3.90 1.20
C VAL A 58 -14.11 2.82 0.20
N ASP A 59 -13.30 2.74 -0.86
CA ASP A 59 -13.31 1.59 -1.76
C ASP A 59 -12.73 0.34 -1.08
N PRO A 60 -13.00 -0.86 -1.60
CA PRO A 60 -12.28 -2.07 -1.19
C PRO A 60 -10.76 -1.90 -1.32
N ILE A 61 -10.02 -2.65 -0.50
CA ILE A 61 -8.56 -2.67 -0.56
C ILE A 61 -8.11 -3.19 -1.93
N GLU A 62 -7.26 -2.40 -2.57
CA GLU A 62 -6.55 -2.74 -3.80
C GLU A 62 -5.06 -2.88 -3.56
N GLU A 63 -4.39 -3.54 -4.51
CA GLU A 63 -2.96 -3.83 -4.45
C GLU A 63 -2.22 -3.24 -5.65
N ILE A 64 -1.13 -2.54 -5.35
CA ILE A 64 -0.14 -2.07 -6.33
C ILE A 64 1.24 -2.66 -6.04
N ILE A 65 2.01 -2.87 -7.11
CA ILE A 65 3.41 -3.29 -7.04
C ILE A 65 4.27 -2.09 -7.42
N LEU A 66 5.20 -1.75 -6.54
CA LEU A 66 6.20 -0.71 -6.73
C LEU A 66 7.51 -1.35 -7.19
N ASP A 67 8.08 -0.80 -8.25
CA ASP A 67 9.39 -1.18 -8.77
C ASP A 67 10.52 -0.52 -7.97
N ASN A 68 10.26 0.66 -7.40
CA ASN A 68 11.18 1.36 -6.49
C ASN A 68 10.46 1.92 -5.27
N ARG A 69 10.53 1.20 -4.15
CA ARG A 69 9.91 1.61 -2.87
C ARG A 69 10.43 2.92 -2.28
N TYR A 70 11.55 3.43 -2.79
CA TYR A 70 12.15 4.68 -2.34
C TYR A 70 11.82 5.87 -3.25
N ASP A 71 11.20 5.63 -4.41
CA ASP A 71 10.80 6.71 -5.32
C ASP A 71 9.29 6.98 -5.18
N PRO A 72 8.91 8.13 -4.60
CA PRO A 72 7.51 8.51 -4.53
C PRO A 72 6.84 8.68 -5.90
N LYS A 73 7.61 8.95 -6.96
CA LYS A 73 7.07 9.07 -8.32
C LYS A 73 6.54 7.74 -8.83
N ASP A 74 7.19 6.63 -8.48
CA ASP A 74 6.73 5.28 -8.83
C ASP A 74 5.35 5.01 -8.20
N PHE A 75 5.23 5.24 -6.89
CA PHE A 75 3.95 5.08 -6.17
C PHE A 75 2.82 5.94 -6.76
N ILE A 76 3.12 7.22 -7.02
CA ILE A 76 2.13 8.15 -7.59
C ILE A 76 1.78 7.78 -9.04
N GLY A 77 2.75 7.32 -9.83
CA GLY A 77 2.53 6.80 -11.17
C GLY A 77 1.56 5.62 -11.16
N LYS A 78 1.81 4.64 -10.28
CA LYS A 78 0.91 3.48 -10.09
C LYS A 78 -0.49 3.88 -9.62
N LEU A 79 -0.62 4.86 -8.72
CA LEU A 79 -1.94 5.37 -8.33
C LEU A 79 -2.66 6.09 -9.49
N SER A 80 -1.92 6.82 -10.31
CA SER A 80 -2.45 7.49 -11.50
C SER A 80 -2.94 6.48 -12.53
N GLU A 81 -2.17 5.42 -12.78
CA GLU A 81 -2.55 4.29 -13.63
C GLU A 81 -3.79 3.56 -13.10
N LEU A 82 -3.82 3.26 -11.79
CA LEU A 82 -4.92 2.54 -11.14
C LEU A 82 -6.23 3.33 -11.18
N SER A 83 -6.17 4.64 -10.96
CA SER A 83 -7.36 5.51 -10.88
C SER A 83 -7.80 6.11 -12.21
N GLY A 84 -6.92 6.14 -13.22
CA GLY A 84 -7.13 6.89 -14.46
C GLY A 84 -7.07 8.41 -14.27
N VAL A 85 -6.65 8.89 -13.09
CA VAL A 85 -6.60 10.32 -12.77
C VAL A 85 -5.15 10.81 -12.85
N PRO A 86 -4.89 11.98 -13.47
CA PRO A 86 -3.55 12.54 -13.51
C PRO A 86 -2.96 12.74 -12.11
N ALA A 87 -1.71 12.32 -11.93
CA ALA A 87 -0.95 12.39 -10.67
C ALA A 87 -1.10 13.72 -9.90
N LYS A 88 -1.15 14.86 -10.61
CA LYS A 88 -1.29 16.19 -10.01
C LYS A 88 -2.57 16.41 -9.18
N TYR A 89 -3.61 15.60 -9.40
CA TYR A 89 -4.89 15.67 -8.69
C TYR A 89 -5.00 14.66 -7.55
N ILE A 90 -3.98 13.82 -7.35
CA ILE A 90 -3.98 12.75 -6.35
C ILE A 90 -3.35 13.27 -5.06
N TYR A 91 -4.07 13.08 -3.96
CA TYR A 91 -3.59 13.28 -2.60
C TYR A 91 -3.48 11.92 -1.93
N ARG A 92 -2.46 11.75 -1.10
CA ARG A 92 -2.24 10.49 -0.36
C ARG A 92 -1.84 10.72 1.07
N THR A 93 -1.96 9.69 1.89
CA THR A 93 -1.44 9.71 3.26
C THR A 93 -0.03 9.10 3.32
N GLY A 94 0.60 9.19 4.50
CA GLY A 94 1.69 8.29 4.86
C GLY A 94 1.23 6.82 4.87
N SER A 95 2.19 5.89 4.82
CA SER A 95 1.89 4.47 4.91
C SER A 95 1.68 4.03 6.35
N ARG A 96 0.83 3.03 6.55
CA ARG A 96 0.46 2.46 7.84
C ARG A 96 0.62 0.94 7.81
N LEU A 97 0.89 0.34 8.96
CA LEU A 97 0.94 -1.11 9.10
C LEU A 97 -0.47 -1.67 9.26
N PHE A 98 -0.73 -2.81 8.64
CA PHE A 98 -1.96 -3.59 8.86
C PHE A 98 -2.00 -4.14 10.30
N PRO A 99 -3.16 -4.43 10.90
CA PRO A 99 -4.50 -4.02 10.49
C PRO A 99 -4.67 -2.50 10.62
N VAL A 100 -5.38 -1.89 9.67
CA VAL A 100 -5.70 -0.47 9.76
C VAL A 100 -7.13 -0.30 10.21
N GLU A 101 -7.28 0.00 11.49
CA GLU A 101 -8.56 0.35 12.09
C GLU A 101 -8.64 1.88 12.24
N ILE A 102 -9.31 2.53 11.29
CA ILE A 102 -9.63 3.96 11.36
C ILE A 102 -11.07 4.16 10.92
N SER A 103 -11.82 4.95 11.69
CA SER A 103 -13.19 5.33 11.34
C SER A 103 -13.18 6.23 10.11
N CYS A 104 -14.15 6.08 9.20
CA CYS A 104 -14.33 6.99 8.06
C CYS A 104 -14.37 8.47 8.48
N LEU A 105 -14.96 8.77 9.65
CA LEU A 105 -15.04 10.13 10.21
C LEU A 105 -13.66 10.72 10.55
N ASP A 106 -12.69 9.85 10.82
CA ASP A 106 -11.33 10.20 11.22
C ASP A 106 -10.35 10.24 10.04
N ILE A 107 -10.66 9.59 8.90
CA ILE A 107 -9.75 9.51 7.75
C ILE A 107 -9.39 10.91 7.24
N GLU A 108 -10.37 11.80 7.10
CA GLU A 108 -10.13 13.14 6.57
C GLU A 108 -9.36 14.02 7.56
N ASN A 109 -9.69 13.93 8.85
CA ASN A 109 -9.27 14.90 9.87
C ASN A 109 -8.03 14.47 10.68
N LYS A 110 -7.78 13.16 10.82
CA LYS A 110 -6.66 12.63 11.62
C LYS A 110 -5.48 12.16 10.77
N LEU A 111 -5.65 12.02 9.45
CA LEU A 111 -4.56 11.66 8.55
C LEU A 111 -3.94 12.90 7.93
N GLU A 112 -2.61 12.91 7.85
CA GLU A 112 -1.90 13.92 7.07
C GLU A 112 -1.96 13.57 5.58
N TRP A 113 -2.41 14.54 4.78
CA TRP A 113 -2.54 14.43 3.33
C TRP A 113 -1.42 15.18 2.62
N TYR A 114 -0.76 14.50 1.70
CA TYR A 114 0.33 15.03 0.89
C TYR A 114 -0.07 15.05 -0.58
N SER A 115 0.15 16.19 -1.24
CA SER A 115 0.13 16.27 -2.70
C SER A 115 1.47 15.83 -3.29
N VAL A 116 1.45 15.42 -4.56
CA VAL A 116 2.66 15.09 -5.33
C VAL A 116 3.65 16.27 -5.42
N THR A 117 3.14 17.50 -5.35
CA THR A 117 3.93 18.73 -5.45
C THR A 117 4.56 19.17 -4.12
N SER A 118 4.19 18.54 -3.00
CA SER A 118 4.57 19.02 -1.65
C SER A 118 6.07 18.93 -1.37
N GLY A 119 6.85 18.17 -2.14
CA GLY A 119 8.30 17.99 -1.96
C GLY A 119 8.71 17.28 -0.66
N ARG A 120 7.81 17.22 0.34
CA ARG A 120 7.93 16.47 1.57
C ARG A 120 7.32 15.10 1.41
N TYR A 121 8.19 14.14 1.15
CA TYR A 121 7.87 12.73 1.19
C TYR A 121 8.38 12.21 2.54
N PRO A 122 7.53 11.66 3.42
CA PRO A 122 8.01 11.02 4.64
C PRO A 122 9.13 10.03 4.28
N LEU A 123 10.19 9.91 5.05
CA LEU A 123 11.29 8.99 4.72
C LEU A 123 10.84 7.53 5.01
N GLY A 124 11.06 6.60 4.07
CA GLY A 124 10.90 5.14 4.29
C GLY A 124 9.58 4.49 3.82
N LEU A 125 9.02 4.92 2.68
CA LEU A 125 7.56 5.01 2.52
C LEU A 125 6.76 3.75 2.27
N TYR A 126 7.30 2.70 1.67
CA TYR A 126 6.45 1.65 1.10
C TYR A 126 7.04 0.26 1.33
N GLY A 127 6.86 -0.27 2.55
CA GLY A 127 7.16 -1.66 2.85
C GLY A 127 6.09 -2.62 2.33
N ASP A 128 6.45 -3.88 2.14
CA ASP A 128 5.48 -4.94 1.83
C ASP A 128 4.38 -4.97 2.90
N GLY A 129 3.12 -5.04 2.46
CA GLY A 129 1.97 -5.15 3.35
C GLY A 129 1.54 -3.83 4.02
N HIS A 130 2.20 -2.71 3.72
CA HIS A 130 1.74 -1.39 4.18
C HIS A 130 0.46 -0.97 3.46
N VAL A 131 -0.34 -0.15 4.13
CA VAL A 131 -1.60 0.40 3.64
C VAL A 131 -1.50 1.92 3.52
N THR A 132 -1.97 2.48 2.41
CA THR A 132 -2.01 3.93 2.17
C THR A 132 -3.39 4.37 1.69
N TYR A 133 -3.91 5.47 2.22
CA TYR A 133 -5.13 6.09 1.71
C TYR A 133 -4.81 7.11 0.63
N TYR A 134 -5.67 7.21 -0.37
CA TYR A 134 -5.57 8.25 -1.39
C TYR A 134 -6.95 8.82 -1.74
N LYS A 135 -6.99 10.06 -2.21
CA LYS A 135 -8.20 10.73 -2.68
C LYS A 135 -7.90 11.64 -3.86
N TYR A 136 -8.95 12.00 -4.57
CA TYR A 136 -8.95 13.04 -5.61
C TYR A 136 -10.37 13.61 -5.69
N TYR A 137 -10.49 14.81 -6.25
CA TYR A 137 -11.74 15.56 -6.40
C TYR A 137 -12.07 15.74 -7.88
#